data_AF-A0A6A7FVQ1-F1
#
_entry.id   AF-A0A6A7FVQ1-F1
#
_cell.length_a   1.000
_cell.length_b   1.000
_cell.length_c   1.000
_cell.angle_alpha   90.00
_cell.angle_beta   90.00
_cell.angle_gamma   90.00
#
_symmetry.space_group_name_H-M   'P 1'
#
loop_
_entity.id
_entity.type
_entity.pdbx_description
1 polymer ?
#
loop_
_entity_poly.entity_id
_entity_poly.type
_entity_poly.pdbx_seq_one_letter_code
_entity_poly.pdbx_strand_id
1 'polypeptide(L)'
;KFMEVVETSVARSIQHDYGINEVKTKAFDVVQRELHCCGAQGPSDWAEARYNNPDGKGALEVGVGKILGTYKVPDSCCREGLSESLCDTTRNFGSIVAVLAQTIYTDGCASKMMTVIRKHDYVALAVVLAILLTEVMAMVFSMVLCCAVRRIDHFKA
;
A
#
# COMPACT_ATOMS: atom_id res chain seq x y z
N LYS A 1 -8.04 13.65 3.17
CA LYS A 1 -7.12 13.53 4.32
C LYS A 1 -6.47 12.14 4.41
N PHE A 2 -7.06 11.10 5.02
CA PHE A 2 -6.33 9.81 5.11
C PHE A 2 -6.01 9.18 3.75
N MET A 3 -6.99 9.12 2.83
CA MET A 3 -6.79 8.60 1.47
C MET A 3 -5.68 9.36 0.71
N GLU A 4 -5.67 10.68 0.82
CA GLU A 4 -4.67 11.56 0.21
C GLU A 4 -3.26 11.33 0.77
N VAL A 5 -3.14 11.07 2.07
CA VAL A 5 -1.86 10.70 2.70
C VAL A 5 -1.38 9.34 2.19
N VAL A 6 -2.27 8.36 2.09
CA VAL A 6 -1.94 7.03 1.54
C VAL A 6 -1.48 7.18 0.09
N GLU A 7 -2.23 7.87 -0.73
CA GLU A 7 -1.93 8.11 -2.14
C GLU A 7 -0.57 8.80 -2.33
N THR A 8 -0.32 9.89 -1.61
CA THR A 8 0.95 10.62 -1.66
C THR A 8 2.11 9.75 -1.19
N SER A 9 1.91 8.94 -0.15
CA SER A 9 2.95 8.05 0.39
C SER A 9 3.30 6.94 -0.59
N VAL A 10 2.29 6.32 -1.21
CA VAL A 10 2.48 5.29 -2.23
C VAL A 10 3.14 5.87 -3.48
N ALA A 11 2.64 7.01 -3.97
CA ALA A 11 3.20 7.70 -5.13
C ALA A 11 4.69 8.04 -4.92
N ARG A 12 5.05 8.57 -3.75
CA ARG A 12 6.45 8.86 -3.41
C ARG A 12 7.32 7.60 -3.42
N SER A 13 6.81 6.48 -2.90
CA SER A 13 7.58 5.22 -2.89
C SER A 13 7.81 4.69 -4.29
N ILE A 14 6.80 4.74 -5.16
CA ILE A 14 6.93 4.40 -6.59
C ILE A 14 7.97 5.31 -7.26
N GLN A 15 7.89 6.62 -7.02
CA GLN A 15 8.74 7.60 -7.69
C GLN A 15 10.21 7.48 -7.32
N HIS A 16 10.52 7.21 -6.05
CA HIS A 16 11.89 7.34 -5.52
C HIS A 16 12.52 6.05 -5.01
N ASP A 17 11.74 5.08 -4.55
CA ASP A 17 12.27 3.88 -3.88
C ASP A 17 12.21 2.64 -4.78
N TYR A 18 11.20 2.54 -5.63
CA TYR A 18 10.97 1.36 -6.45
C TYR A 18 12.11 1.15 -7.46
N GLY A 19 12.65 -0.07 -7.51
CA GLY A 19 13.82 -0.43 -8.31
C GLY A 19 15.16 -0.05 -7.68
N ILE A 20 15.18 0.67 -6.55
CA ILE A 20 16.39 1.03 -5.81
C ILE A 20 16.46 0.25 -4.50
N ASN A 21 15.38 0.28 -3.72
CA ASN A 21 15.28 -0.47 -2.49
C ASN A 21 14.55 -1.78 -2.75
N GLU A 22 15.29 -2.89 -2.70
CA GLU A 22 14.76 -4.22 -3.01
C GLU A 22 13.59 -4.61 -2.09
N VAL A 23 13.67 -4.29 -0.79
CA VAL A 23 12.62 -4.61 0.18
C VAL A 23 11.33 -3.86 -0.14
N LYS A 24 11.43 -2.55 -0.41
CA LYS A 24 10.27 -1.74 -0.80
C LYS A 24 9.70 -2.17 -2.15
N THR A 25 10.56 -2.53 -3.10
CA THR A 25 10.18 -3.02 -4.42
C THR A 25 9.37 -4.31 -4.29
N LYS A 26 9.91 -5.32 -3.61
CA LYS A 26 9.23 -6.60 -3.35
C LYS A 26 7.93 -6.43 -2.58
N ALA A 27 7.93 -5.58 -1.55
CA ALA A 27 6.72 -5.29 -0.79
C ALA A 27 5.64 -4.66 -1.69
N PHE A 28 6.01 -3.73 -2.56
CA PHE A 28 5.07 -3.09 -3.47
C PHE A 28 4.59 -4.06 -4.55
N ASP A 29 5.45 -4.94 -5.06
CA ASP A 29 5.06 -5.98 -6.01
C ASP A 29 4.00 -6.92 -5.44
N VAL A 30 4.12 -7.29 -4.15
CA VAL A 30 3.11 -8.07 -3.45
C VAL A 30 1.79 -7.29 -3.37
N VAL A 31 1.84 -6.01 -3.00
CA VAL A 31 0.64 -5.16 -2.96
C VAL A 31 -0.07 -5.12 -4.32
N GLN A 32 0.67 -4.96 -5.40
CA GLN A 32 0.11 -4.88 -6.76
C GLN A 32 -0.55 -6.19 -7.20
N ARG A 33 0.11 -7.32 -6.91
CA ARG A 33 -0.43 -8.66 -7.21
C ARG A 33 -1.66 -8.96 -6.35
N GLU A 34 -1.55 -8.88 -5.03
CA GLU A 34 -2.63 -9.28 -4.11
C GLU A 34 -3.86 -8.37 -4.16
N LEU A 35 -3.67 -7.07 -4.45
CA LEU A 35 -4.77 -6.11 -4.54
C LEU A 35 -5.26 -5.85 -5.96
N HIS A 36 -4.69 -6.54 -6.96
CA HIS A 36 -5.03 -6.39 -8.37
C HIS A 36 -5.02 -4.92 -8.81
N CYS A 37 -3.91 -4.23 -8.54
CA CYS A 37 -3.76 -2.79 -8.75
C CYS A 37 -2.42 -2.45 -9.42
N CYS A 38 -2.33 -1.27 -10.01
CA CYS A 38 -1.10 -0.77 -10.62
C CYS A 38 -0.92 0.72 -10.38
N GLY A 39 0.22 1.11 -9.83
CA GLY A 39 0.50 2.50 -9.46
C GLY A 39 -0.23 2.96 -8.19
N ALA A 40 -0.11 4.24 -7.84
CA ALA A 40 -0.78 4.82 -6.67
C ALA A 40 -2.25 5.10 -6.98
N GLN A 41 -2.51 5.90 -8.01
CA GLN A 41 -3.80 6.21 -8.60
C GLN A 41 -4.06 5.36 -9.86
N GLY A 42 -3.00 5.00 -10.59
CA GLY A 42 -3.10 4.15 -11.76
C GLY A 42 -1.76 3.93 -12.46
N PRO A 43 -1.74 3.17 -13.57
CA PRO A 43 -0.51 2.84 -14.28
C PRO A 43 0.33 4.04 -14.70
N SER A 44 -0.29 5.20 -14.95
CA SER A 44 0.42 6.42 -15.37
C SER A 44 1.42 6.96 -14.35
N ASP A 45 1.30 6.57 -13.08
CA ASP A 45 2.23 7.00 -12.03
C ASP A 45 3.66 6.50 -12.27
N TRP A 46 3.80 5.43 -13.07
CA TRP A 46 5.09 4.89 -13.47
C TRP A 46 5.83 5.79 -14.47
N ALA A 47 5.13 6.66 -15.22
CA ALA A 47 5.74 7.51 -16.23
C ALA A 47 6.79 8.47 -15.66
N GLU A 48 6.56 8.97 -14.45
CA GLU A 48 7.43 9.90 -13.75
C GLU A 48 8.35 9.20 -12.74
N ALA A 49 8.22 7.88 -12.59
CA ALA A 49 9.00 7.13 -11.63
C ALA A 49 10.47 7.03 -12.08
N ARG A 50 11.40 7.08 -11.12
CA ARG A 50 12.83 6.88 -11.39
C ARG A 50 13.13 5.53 -12.04
N TYR A 51 12.26 4.54 -11.82
CA TYR A 51 12.25 3.26 -12.54
C TYR A 51 12.32 3.42 -14.07
N ASN A 52 11.67 4.45 -14.62
CA ASN A 52 11.69 4.80 -16.04
C ASN A 52 12.65 5.95 -16.40
N ASN A 53 13.20 6.64 -15.41
CA ASN A 53 14.11 7.78 -15.62
C ASN A 53 15.26 7.77 -14.58
N PRO A 54 16.20 6.82 -14.68
CA PRO A 54 17.24 6.61 -13.67
C PRO A 54 18.23 7.78 -13.54
N ASP A 55 18.44 8.54 -14.62
CA ASP A 55 19.46 9.60 -14.73
C ASP A 55 18.89 11.03 -14.63
N GLY A 56 17.57 11.19 -14.45
CA GLY A 56 16.92 12.51 -14.34
C GLY A 56 16.92 13.36 -15.62
N LYS A 57 17.68 12.96 -16.66
CA LYS A 57 17.78 13.64 -17.95
C LYS A 57 16.55 13.46 -18.85
N GLY A 58 15.71 12.47 -18.57
CA GLY A 58 14.50 12.17 -19.34
C GLY A 58 13.30 13.08 -19.07
N ALA A 59 13.37 14.04 -18.13
CA ALA A 59 12.18 14.82 -17.74
C ALA A 59 11.49 15.58 -18.91
N LEU A 60 12.26 16.02 -19.92
CA LEU A 60 11.74 16.67 -21.12
C LEU A 60 11.09 15.67 -22.11
N GLU A 61 11.65 14.46 -22.23
CA GLU A 61 11.08 13.35 -23.00
C GLU A 61 9.89 12.71 -22.28
N VAL A 62 9.86 12.72 -20.94
CA VAL A 62 8.76 12.20 -20.10
C VAL A 62 7.50 13.04 -20.26
N GLY A 63 7.60 14.35 -20.52
CA GLY A 63 6.44 15.18 -20.88
C GLY A 63 5.76 14.69 -22.17
N VAL A 64 6.56 14.29 -23.16
CA VAL A 64 6.08 13.68 -24.41
C VAL A 64 5.71 12.21 -24.21
N GLY A 65 6.42 11.46 -23.36
CA GLY A 65 6.13 10.06 -23.02
C GLY A 65 4.87 9.89 -22.18
N LYS A 66 4.47 10.90 -21.40
CA LYS A 66 3.16 10.99 -20.75
C LYS A 66 2.05 11.29 -21.75
N ILE A 67 2.34 12.06 -22.80
CA ILE A 67 1.40 12.36 -23.91
C ILE A 67 1.27 11.16 -24.87
N LEU A 68 2.37 10.46 -25.16
CA LEU A 68 2.44 9.29 -26.05
C LEU A 68 2.17 7.97 -25.32
N GLY A 69 2.16 7.96 -23.99
CA GLY A 69 1.94 6.76 -23.18
C GLY A 69 3.10 5.77 -23.22
N THR A 70 4.34 6.23 -23.29
CA THR A 70 5.53 5.37 -23.39
C THR A 70 6.27 5.32 -22.07
N TYR A 71 5.80 4.48 -21.16
CA TYR A 71 6.50 4.15 -19.91
C TYR A 71 6.38 2.66 -19.61
N LYS A 72 7.32 2.14 -18.82
CA LYS A 72 7.33 0.75 -18.38
C LYS A 72 6.62 0.62 -17.04
N VAL A 73 5.72 -0.35 -16.93
CA VAL A 73 5.17 -0.79 -15.63
C VAL A 73 5.88 -2.07 -15.17
N PRO A 74 5.93 -2.34 -13.85
CA PRO A 74 6.45 -3.59 -13.35
C PRO A 74 5.65 -4.83 -13.75
N ASP A 75 6.29 -5.98 -13.62
CA ASP A 75 5.66 -7.30 -13.79
C ASP A 75 4.46 -7.52 -12.86
N SER A 76 4.53 -6.99 -11.64
CA SER A 76 3.46 -7.10 -10.64
C SER A 76 2.17 -6.36 -11.02
N CYS A 77 2.19 -5.49 -12.03
CA CYS A 77 0.98 -4.89 -12.62
C CYS A 77 0.23 -5.83 -13.57
N CYS A 78 0.82 -6.95 -13.98
CA CYS A 78 0.21 -7.89 -14.92
C CYS A 78 -0.98 -8.63 -14.30
N ARG A 79 -2.04 -8.84 -15.08
CA ARG A 79 -3.13 -9.71 -14.65
C ARG A 79 -2.70 -11.16 -14.60
N GLU A 80 -3.24 -11.89 -13.62
CA GLU A 80 -3.03 -13.32 -13.52
C GLU A 80 -3.70 -14.07 -14.67
N GLY A 81 -3.12 -15.21 -15.08
CA GLY A 81 -3.66 -16.06 -16.15
C GLY A 81 -3.29 -15.63 -17.57
N LEU A 82 -2.44 -14.62 -17.74
CA LEU A 82 -1.84 -14.28 -19.04
C LEU A 82 -0.54 -15.07 -19.28
N SER A 83 -0.23 -15.33 -20.55
CA SER A 83 1.11 -15.83 -20.91
C SER A 83 2.16 -14.78 -20.56
N GLU A 84 3.26 -15.18 -19.92
CA GLU A 84 4.35 -14.28 -19.48
C GLU A 84 4.87 -13.41 -20.62
N SER A 85 4.94 -13.96 -21.83
CA SER A 85 5.37 -13.25 -23.05
C SER A 85 4.44 -12.10 -23.44
N LEU A 86 3.14 -12.20 -23.17
CA LEU A 86 2.16 -11.16 -23.54
C LEU A 86 2.31 -9.94 -22.64
N CYS A 87 2.47 -10.16 -21.33
CA CYS A 87 2.61 -9.03 -20.42
C CYS A 87 3.97 -8.36 -20.57
N ASP A 88 5.06 -9.13 -20.77
CA ASP A 88 6.39 -8.54 -20.98
C ASP A 88 6.46 -7.68 -22.24
N THR A 89 5.79 -8.09 -23.31
CA THR A 89 5.73 -7.29 -24.55
C THR A 89 4.91 -6.01 -24.35
N THR A 90 3.84 -6.09 -23.56
CA THR A 90 2.84 -5.02 -23.42
C THR A 90 3.21 -4.00 -22.33
N ARG A 91 4.01 -4.41 -21.34
CA ARG A 91 4.41 -3.54 -20.21
C ARG A 91 5.41 -2.44 -20.59
N ASN A 92 6.12 -2.55 -21.72
CA ASN A 92 7.17 -1.62 -22.13
C ASN A 92 6.66 -0.36 -22.87
N PHE A 93 5.39 -0.32 -23.28
CA PHE A 93 4.79 0.75 -24.10
C PHE A 93 3.50 1.32 -23.47
N GLY A 94 3.44 1.39 -22.14
CA GLY A 94 2.21 1.43 -21.35
C GLY A 94 1.32 2.66 -21.51
N SER A 95 0.15 2.48 -22.14
CA SER A 95 -1.14 2.84 -21.52
C SER A 95 -2.30 2.43 -22.43
N ILE A 96 -2.36 2.90 -23.66
CA ILE A 96 -3.52 2.63 -24.53
C ILE A 96 -3.56 1.16 -24.96
N VAL A 97 -2.45 0.61 -25.47
CA VAL A 97 -2.41 -0.78 -25.94
C VAL A 97 -2.60 -1.77 -24.78
N ALA A 98 -1.95 -1.51 -23.64
CA ALA A 98 -2.05 -2.36 -22.45
C ALA A 98 -3.44 -2.37 -21.82
N VAL A 99 -4.10 -1.20 -21.75
CA VAL A 99 -5.47 -1.05 -21.25
C VAL A 99 -6.48 -1.68 -22.20
N LEU A 100 -6.35 -1.44 -23.52
CA LEU A 100 -7.23 -2.05 -24.53
C LEU A 100 -7.11 -3.57 -24.57
N ALA A 101 -5.91 -4.10 -24.40
CA ALA A 101 -5.66 -5.54 -24.32
C ALA A 101 -5.99 -6.15 -22.94
N GLN A 102 -6.40 -5.33 -21.96
CA GLN A 102 -6.70 -5.74 -20.57
C GLN A 102 -5.60 -6.60 -19.92
N THR A 103 -4.34 -6.33 -20.25
CA THR A 103 -3.19 -7.15 -19.81
C THR A 103 -2.67 -6.75 -18.43
N ILE A 104 -2.93 -5.52 -18.02
CA ILE A 104 -2.50 -4.96 -16.73
C ILE A 104 -3.69 -4.53 -15.87
N TYR A 105 -3.46 -4.36 -14.58
CA TYR A 105 -4.40 -3.71 -13.67
C TYR A 105 -4.46 -2.22 -13.97
N THR A 106 -5.67 -1.67 -13.99
CA THR A 106 -5.91 -0.23 -14.25
C THR A 106 -6.24 0.55 -12.98
N ASP A 107 -6.62 -0.16 -11.92
CA ASP A 107 -7.00 0.44 -10.65
C ASP A 107 -5.76 0.85 -9.85
N GLY A 108 -5.78 2.03 -9.24
CA GLY A 108 -4.73 2.49 -8.33
C GLY A 108 -4.71 1.75 -6.99
N CYS A 109 -3.50 1.44 -6.50
CA CYS A 109 -3.31 0.73 -5.25
C CYS A 109 -3.74 1.54 -4.02
N ALA A 110 -3.67 2.87 -4.04
CA ALA A 110 -4.11 3.69 -2.91
C ALA A 110 -5.61 3.52 -2.63
N SER A 111 -6.42 3.46 -3.70
CA SER A 111 -7.86 3.21 -3.61
C SER A 111 -8.15 1.80 -3.10
N LYS A 112 -7.50 0.77 -3.69
CA LYS A 112 -7.69 -0.63 -3.29
C LYS A 112 -7.28 -0.89 -1.84
N MET A 113 -6.12 -0.37 -1.42
CA MET A 113 -5.68 -0.44 -0.02
C MET A 113 -6.72 0.18 0.92
N MET A 114 -7.27 1.34 0.55
CA MET A 114 -8.32 1.99 1.35
C MET A 114 -9.60 1.15 1.41
N THR A 115 -9.98 0.48 0.32
CA THR A 115 -11.11 -0.45 0.32
C THR A 115 -10.87 -1.63 1.26
N VAL A 116 -9.67 -2.21 1.27
CA VAL A 116 -9.32 -3.31 2.19
C VAL A 116 -9.38 -2.84 3.64
N ILE A 117 -8.80 -1.67 3.94
CA ILE A 117 -8.82 -1.09 5.29
C ILE A 117 -10.25 -0.84 5.74
N ARG A 118 -11.09 -0.24 4.91
CA ARG A 118 -12.51 0.02 5.21
C ARG A 118 -13.34 -1.26 5.35
N LYS A 119 -12.98 -2.33 4.66
CA LYS A 119 -13.71 -3.59 4.74
C LYS A 119 -13.43 -4.33 6.05
N HIS A 120 -12.25 -4.14 6.64
CA HIS A 120 -11.81 -4.81 7.86
C HIS A 120 -11.71 -3.87 9.08
N ASP A 121 -12.23 -2.65 8.97
CA ASP A 121 -12.21 -1.66 10.05
C ASP A 121 -12.95 -2.15 11.31
N TYR A 122 -14.01 -2.95 11.13
CA TYR A 122 -14.76 -3.56 12.21
C TYR A 122 -13.91 -4.50 13.08
N VAL A 123 -12.95 -5.21 12.50
CA VAL A 123 -12.04 -6.09 13.26
C VAL A 123 -11.10 -5.25 14.11
N ALA A 124 -10.53 -4.19 13.55
CA ALA A 124 -9.67 -3.28 14.29
C ALA A 124 -10.43 -2.61 15.44
N LEU A 125 -11.67 -2.16 15.19
CA LEU A 125 -12.54 -1.60 16.23
C LEU A 125 -12.82 -2.61 17.35
N ALA A 126 -13.12 -3.86 17.00
CA ALA A 126 -13.36 -4.91 17.98
C ALA A 126 -12.14 -5.19 18.86
N VAL A 127 -10.95 -5.26 18.27
CA VAL A 127 -9.69 -5.45 19.02
C VAL A 127 -9.43 -4.27 19.96
N VAL A 128 -9.59 -3.04 19.48
CA VAL A 128 -9.41 -1.84 20.32
C VAL A 128 -10.38 -1.83 21.50
N LEU A 129 -11.66 -2.13 21.27
CA LEU A 129 -12.66 -2.22 22.34
C LEU A 129 -12.31 -3.31 23.37
N ALA A 130 -11.82 -4.46 22.93
CA ALA A 130 -11.41 -5.55 23.82
C ALA A 130 -10.22 -5.15 24.71
N ILE A 131 -9.23 -4.44 24.14
CA ILE A 131 -8.09 -3.90 24.90
C ILE A 131 -8.59 -2.91 25.96
N LEU A 132 -9.44 -1.95 25.58
CA LEU A 132 -9.98 -0.95 26.50
C LEU A 132 -10.75 -1.58 27.67
N LEU A 133 -11.58 -2.60 27.41
CA LEU A 133 -12.28 -3.33 28.47
C LEU A 133 -11.31 -4.07 29.40
N THR A 134 -10.28 -4.69 28.83
CA THR A 134 -9.25 -5.40 29.60
C THR A 134 -8.47 -4.45 30.50
N GLU A 135 -8.11 -3.27 30.00
CA GLU A 135 -7.45 -2.21 30.78
C GLU A 135 -8.32 -1.74 31.95
N VAL A 136 -9.63 -1.51 31.71
CA VAL A 136 -10.56 -1.12 32.77
C VAL A 136 -10.66 -2.20 33.86
N MET A 137 -10.78 -3.47 33.46
CA MET A 137 -10.79 -4.58 34.42
C MET A 137 -9.48 -4.65 35.22
N ALA A 138 -8.33 -4.47 34.57
CA ALA A 138 -7.02 -4.46 35.22
C ALA A 138 -6.89 -3.32 36.25
N MET A 139 -7.39 -2.12 35.92
CA MET A 139 -7.41 -0.98 36.86
C MET A 139 -8.28 -1.27 38.08
N VAL A 140 -9.47 -1.85 37.89
CA VAL A 140 -10.38 -2.22 38.99
C VAL A 140 -9.74 -3.26 39.90
N PHE A 141 -9.17 -4.34 39.35
CA PHE A 141 -8.51 -5.37 40.15
C PHE A 141 -7.28 -4.84 40.89
N SER A 142 -6.50 -3.96 40.27
CA SER A 142 -5.38 -3.29 40.93
C SER A 142 -5.84 -2.50 42.16
N MET A 143 -6.92 -1.72 42.03
CA MET A 143 -7.50 -0.96 43.14
C MET A 143 -8.01 -1.86 44.26
N VAL A 144 -8.70 -2.96 43.92
CA VAL A 144 -9.21 -3.93 44.91
C VAL A 144 -8.05 -4.61 45.65
N LEU A 145 -7.01 -5.05 44.93
CA LEU A 145 -5.84 -5.68 45.52
C LEU A 145 -5.09 -4.72 46.46
N CYS A 146 -4.86 -3.47 46.03
CA CYS A 146 -4.27 -2.43 46.89
C CYS A 146 -5.08 -2.20 48.17
N CYS A 147 -6.41 -2.15 48.04
CA CYS A 147 -7.30 -2.02 49.20
C CYS A 147 -7.21 -3.23 50.15
N ALA A 148 -7.11 -4.44 49.61
CA ALA A 148 -7.01 -5.68 50.38
C ALA A 148 -5.67 -5.79 51.12
N VAL A 149 -4.55 -5.53 50.44
CA VAL A 149 -3.20 -5.57 51.04
C VAL A 149 -3.10 -4.56 52.19
N ARG A 150 -3.52 -3.30 51.97
CA ARG A 150 -3.49 -2.27 53.03
C ARG A 150 -4.30 -2.67 54.27
N ARG A 151 -5.42 -3.36 54.08
CA ARG A 151 -6.23 -3.86 55.20
C ARG A 151 -5.48 -4.93 55.99
N ILE A 152 -4.80 -5.86 55.31
CA ILE A 152 -4.01 -6.91 55.97
C ILE A 152 -2.85 -6.31 56.75
N ASP A 153 -2.17 -5.29 56.20
CA ASP A 153 -1.08 -4.61 56.91
C ASP A 153 -1.57 -3.93 58.20
N HIS A 154 -2.75 -3.31 58.20
CA HIS A 154 -3.35 -2.73 59.40
C HIS A 154 -3.74 -3.77 60.46
N PHE A 155 -4.11 -4.99 60.08
CA PHE A 155 -4.39 -6.06 61.05
C PHE A 155 -3.13 -6.65 61.69
N LYS A 156 -1.95 -6.44 61.08
CA LYS A 156 -0.66 -6.93 61.60
C LYS A 156 0.06 -5.91 62.50
N ALA A 157 -0.40 -4.66 62.55
CA ALA A 157 0.12 -3.59 63.42
C ALA A 157 -0.70 -3.52 64.72
#